data_AF-A0A9R1A958-F1
#
_entry.id   AF-A0A9R1A958-F1
#
_cell.length_a   1.000
_cell.length_b   1.000
_cell.length_c   1.000
_cell.angle_alpha   90.00
_cell.angle_beta   90.00
_cell.angle_gamma   90.00
#
_symmetry.space_group_name_H-M   'P 1'
#
loop_
_entity.id
_entity.type
_entity.pdbx_description
1 polymer ?
#
loop_
_entity_poly.entity_id
_entity_poly.type
_entity_poly.pdbx_seq_one_letter_code
_entity_poly.pdbx_strand_id
1 'polypeptide(L)'
;MVTTEDGYILSLKRIPHGVSNSTKNTTRIPVLLFHGLMVDSVSWVLGTPKQSLGFILADGGFDVWFANTRGTNSSRNHTSLTPDDPEYWNWTWDQLAAYDLPAVLQHVYDHTGGQKVHYIGHSLGTLIILAAFSEHRLLHLVRSTVLLCPIAYLYKTKSKLTRLATQILLAEVKKLFIILVLIINTTCIIYMANGLFSLVCLAQAFHFLGYREFNPVG
;
A
#
# COMPACT_ATOMS: atom_id res chain seq x y z
N MET A 1 3.72 0.18 14.93
CA MET A 1 2.59 1.13 14.87
C MET A 1 3.17 2.51 14.59
N VAL A 2 2.42 3.37 13.91
CA VAL A 2 2.81 4.75 13.57
C VAL A 2 1.62 5.66 13.90
N THR A 3 1.87 6.81 14.51
CA THR A 3 0.80 7.79 14.78
C THR A 3 0.91 8.93 13.77
N THR A 4 -0.20 9.26 13.11
CA THR A 4 -0.26 10.40 12.18
C THR A 4 -0.40 11.70 12.95
N GLU A 5 -0.09 12.83 12.29
CA GLU A 5 -0.20 14.16 12.89
C GLU A 5 -1.62 14.47 13.38
N ASP A 6 -2.63 14.01 12.65
CA ASP A 6 -4.05 14.17 13.00
C ASP A 6 -4.58 13.07 13.92
N GLY A 7 -3.70 12.23 14.50
CA GLY A 7 -4.04 11.37 15.64
C GLY A 7 -4.45 9.94 15.32
N TYR A 8 -4.46 9.49 14.06
CA TYR A 8 -4.72 8.09 13.70
C TYR A 8 -3.51 7.21 14.00
N ILE A 9 -3.77 6.00 14.49
CA ILE A 9 -2.72 5.02 14.82
C ILE A 9 -2.76 3.89 13.79
N LEU A 10 -1.73 3.84 12.95
CA LEU A 10 -1.59 2.96 11.80
C LEU A 10 -0.74 1.74 12.13
N SER A 11 -1.21 0.58 11.69
CA SER A 11 -0.46 -0.68 11.77
C SER A 11 0.46 -0.86 10.58
N LEU A 12 1.75 -1.00 10.87
CA LEU A 12 2.77 -1.40 9.91
C LEU A 12 3.20 -2.83 10.23
N LYS A 13 3.16 -3.69 9.20
CA LYS A 13 3.76 -5.02 9.27
C LYS A 13 5.10 -5.00 8.55
N ARG A 14 6.00 -5.91 8.93
CA ARG A 14 7.35 -5.98 8.38
C ARG A 14 7.79 -7.43 8.24
N ILE A 15 8.42 -7.75 7.11
CA ILE A 15 9.21 -8.96 6.91
C ILE A 15 10.67 -8.52 6.74
N PRO A 16 11.49 -8.61 7.79
CA PRO A 16 12.85 -8.08 7.77
C PRO A 16 13.80 -8.88 6.88
N HIS A 17 13.51 -10.17 6.64
CA HIS A 17 14.27 -11.04 5.75
C HIS A 17 13.41 -12.21 5.26
N GLY A 18 13.72 -12.71 4.08
CA GLY A 18 13.17 -13.97 3.57
C GLY A 18 13.70 -15.19 4.34
N VAL A 19 13.03 -16.33 4.17
CA VAL A 19 13.41 -17.59 4.83
C VAL A 19 14.73 -18.09 4.26
N SER A 20 14.86 -18.04 2.93
CA SER A 20 16.05 -18.48 2.18
C SER A 20 17.28 -17.58 2.39
N ASN A 21 17.10 -16.39 2.98
CA ASN A 21 18.13 -15.35 3.11
C ASN A 21 18.31 -14.88 4.56
N SER A 22 17.90 -15.70 5.53
CA SER A 22 17.88 -15.39 6.97
C SER A 22 19.27 -15.29 7.61
N THR A 23 20.29 -15.94 7.05
CA THR A 23 21.63 -16.04 7.63
C THR A 23 22.59 -14.90 7.25
N LYS A 24 22.21 -14.03 6.29
CA LYS A 24 23.05 -12.90 5.88
C LYS A 24 22.80 -11.70 6.79
N ASN A 25 23.81 -11.36 7.59
CA ASN A 25 23.80 -10.18 8.47
C ASN A 25 24.15 -8.92 7.67
N THR A 26 23.29 -8.57 6.70
CA THR A 26 23.48 -7.44 5.78
C THR A 26 22.41 -6.39 6.00
N THR A 27 22.79 -5.12 5.92
CA THR A 27 21.85 -4.00 5.82
C THR A 27 21.00 -4.17 4.56
N ARG A 28 19.69 -4.34 4.74
CA ARG A 28 18.74 -4.57 3.63
C ARG A 28 18.05 -3.26 3.27
N ILE A 29 17.80 -3.09 1.97
CA ILE A 29 17.18 -1.88 1.44
C ILE A 29 15.67 -1.93 1.74
N PRO A 30 15.08 -0.88 2.31
CA PRO A 30 13.67 -0.85 2.65
C PRO A 30 12.78 -0.72 1.40
N VAL A 31 11.74 -1.55 1.34
CA VAL A 31 10.65 -1.47 0.36
C VAL A 31 9.34 -1.33 1.10
N LEU A 32 8.55 -0.32 0.77
CA LEU A 32 7.21 -0.09 1.30
C LEU A 32 6.15 -0.49 0.28
N LEU A 33 5.30 -1.45 0.65
CA LEU A 33 4.13 -1.88 -0.11
C LEU A 33 2.89 -1.16 0.41
N PHE A 34 2.21 -0.41 -0.46
CA PHE A 34 1.05 0.40 -0.13
C PHE A 34 -0.19 -0.07 -0.92
N HIS A 35 -1.20 -0.51 -0.18
CA HIS A 35 -2.36 -1.19 -0.75
C HIS A 35 -3.35 -0.25 -1.46
N GLY A 36 -4.34 -0.84 -2.15
CA GLY A 36 -5.40 -0.13 -2.84
C GLY A 36 -6.62 0.17 -1.97
N LEU A 37 -7.66 0.72 -2.57
CA LEU A 37 -8.92 0.98 -1.89
C LEU A 37 -9.58 -0.34 -1.44
N MET A 38 -10.17 -0.35 -0.23
CA MET A 38 -10.95 -1.48 0.34
C MET A 38 -10.21 -2.81 0.52
N VAL A 39 -8.89 -2.77 0.47
CA VAL A 39 -8.03 -3.88 0.87
C VAL A 39 -7.11 -3.40 1.99
N ASP A 40 -6.33 -4.30 2.56
CA ASP A 40 -5.34 -3.99 3.58
C ASP A 40 -3.97 -4.59 3.19
N SER A 41 -2.98 -4.44 4.07
CA SER A 41 -1.62 -4.96 3.89
C SER A 41 -1.54 -6.46 3.55
N VAL A 42 -2.54 -7.26 3.94
CA VAL A 42 -2.53 -8.71 3.72
C VAL A 42 -2.59 -9.04 2.22
N SER A 43 -3.11 -8.15 1.37
CA SER A 43 -3.21 -8.36 -0.07
C SER A 43 -1.88 -8.70 -0.76
N TRP A 44 -0.76 -8.30 -0.15
CA TRP A 44 0.60 -8.54 -0.66
C TRP A 44 1.17 -9.92 -0.31
N VAL A 45 0.47 -10.67 0.55
CA VAL A 45 0.91 -11.96 1.12
C VAL A 45 -0.18 -13.05 1.08
N LEU A 46 -1.27 -12.83 0.34
CA LEU A 46 -2.39 -13.80 0.24
C LEU A 46 -2.05 -15.08 -0.52
N GLY A 47 -1.12 -15.03 -1.48
CA GLY A 47 -0.70 -16.17 -2.28
C GLY A 47 0.41 -17.01 -1.64
N THR A 48 0.89 -18.01 -2.36
CA THR A 48 2.05 -18.81 -1.95
C THR A 48 3.33 -17.94 -1.88
N PRO A 49 4.40 -18.38 -1.16
CA PRO A 49 5.68 -17.68 -1.13
C PRO A 49 6.24 -17.27 -2.50
N LYS A 50 5.99 -18.08 -3.54
CA LYS A 50 6.45 -17.82 -4.92
C LYS A 50 5.53 -16.93 -5.75
N GLN A 51 4.36 -16.55 -5.24
CA GLN A 51 3.34 -15.75 -5.95
C GLN A 51 3.02 -14.42 -5.27
N SER A 52 3.35 -14.30 -3.99
CA SER A 52 3.12 -13.12 -3.17
C SER A 52 4.31 -12.18 -3.25
N LEU A 53 4.09 -10.96 -3.73
CA LEU A 53 5.13 -9.95 -3.90
C LEU A 53 5.91 -9.69 -2.60
N GLY A 54 5.22 -9.68 -1.45
CA GLY A 54 5.88 -9.47 -0.16
C GLY A 54 6.93 -10.54 0.17
N PHE A 55 6.63 -11.81 -0.10
CA PHE A 55 7.55 -12.92 0.16
C PHE A 55 8.69 -12.95 -0.87
N ILE A 56 8.36 -12.73 -2.14
CA ILE A 56 9.33 -12.67 -3.23
C ILE A 56 10.39 -11.60 -2.98
N LEU A 57 9.99 -10.40 -2.56
CA LEU A 57 10.92 -9.32 -2.24
C LEU A 57 11.79 -9.64 -1.02
N ALA A 58 11.21 -10.24 0.02
CA ALA A 58 11.95 -10.62 1.21
C ALA A 58 13.02 -11.68 0.91
N ASP A 59 12.69 -12.69 0.11
CA ASP A 59 13.65 -13.70 -0.37
C ASP A 59 14.70 -13.08 -1.31
N GLY A 60 14.32 -12.09 -2.10
CA GLY A 60 15.20 -11.24 -2.90
C GLY A 60 16.15 -10.34 -2.09
N GLY A 61 16.06 -10.35 -0.76
CA GLY A 61 16.98 -9.64 0.13
C GLY A 61 16.56 -8.22 0.51
N PHE A 62 15.32 -7.83 0.27
CA PHE A 62 14.77 -6.55 0.71
C PHE A 62 14.23 -6.62 2.15
N ASP A 63 14.20 -5.46 2.82
CA ASP A 63 13.47 -5.27 4.06
C ASP A 63 12.06 -4.78 3.72
N VAL A 64 11.07 -5.65 3.84
CA VAL A 64 9.73 -5.41 3.28
C VAL A 64 8.77 -4.90 4.35
N TRP A 65 8.21 -3.73 4.11
CA TRP A 65 7.25 -3.05 4.96
C TRP A 65 5.88 -3.01 4.30
N PHE A 66 4.83 -3.23 5.08
CA PHE A 66 3.45 -3.23 4.60
C PHE A 66 2.66 -2.20 5.38
N ALA A 67 2.22 -1.16 4.68
CA ALA A 67 1.40 -0.09 5.27
C ALA A 67 -0.05 -0.55 5.37
N ASN A 68 -0.75 -0.11 6.42
CA ASN A 68 -2.21 -0.12 6.49
C ASN A 68 -2.70 1.31 6.71
N THR A 69 -3.65 1.76 5.91
CA THR A 69 -4.25 3.09 6.05
C THR A 69 -5.26 3.12 7.20
N ARG A 70 -5.57 4.32 7.70
CA ARG A 70 -6.68 4.55 8.65
C ARG A 70 -7.98 3.86 8.20
N GLY A 71 -8.71 3.32 9.16
CA GLY A 71 -10.01 2.66 8.94
C GLY A 71 -9.96 1.21 8.47
N THR A 72 -8.81 0.72 7.99
CA THR A 72 -8.61 -0.73 7.74
C THR A 72 -8.70 -1.51 9.05
N ASN A 73 -9.02 -2.81 9.01
CA ASN A 73 -9.16 -3.63 10.21
C ASN A 73 -7.97 -3.56 11.17
N SER A 74 -6.76 -3.41 10.62
CA SER A 74 -5.52 -3.33 11.42
C SER A 74 -5.19 -1.92 11.92
N SER A 75 -5.88 -0.88 11.45
CA SER A 75 -5.62 0.54 11.77
C SER A 75 -6.92 1.27 12.16
N ARG A 76 -7.65 0.72 13.13
CA ARG A 76 -8.91 1.26 13.69
C ARG A 76 -8.73 1.94 15.06
N ASN A 77 -7.64 2.68 15.22
CA ASN A 77 -7.32 3.30 16.49
C ASN A 77 -6.93 4.77 16.29
N HIS A 78 -7.22 5.60 17.28
CA HIS A 78 -6.99 7.04 17.26
C HIS A 78 -6.67 7.53 18.67
N THR A 79 -5.94 8.64 18.79
CA THR A 79 -5.51 9.20 20.08
C THR A 79 -6.66 9.72 20.95
N SER A 80 -7.74 10.20 20.32
CA SER A 80 -8.90 10.81 21.00
C SER A 80 -10.28 10.34 20.54
N LEU A 81 -10.36 9.52 19.48
CA LEU A 81 -11.61 9.12 18.84
C LEU A 81 -11.69 7.60 18.83
N THR A 82 -12.90 7.07 18.70
CA THR A 82 -13.19 5.65 18.53
C THR A 82 -13.88 5.41 17.20
N PRO A 83 -13.83 4.18 16.64
CA PRO A 83 -14.59 3.84 15.43
C PRO A 83 -16.11 4.01 15.55
N ASP A 84 -16.65 4.19 16.76
CA ASP A 84 -18.07 4.46 17.00
C ASP A 84 -18.42 5.95 16.79
N ASP A 85 -17.41 6.84 16.83
CA ASP A 85 -17.59 8.27 16.61
C ASP A 85 -17.68 8.57 15.10
N PRO A 86 -18.73 9.28 14.61
CA PRO A 86 -18.83 9.66 13.20
C PRO A 86 -17.63 10.47 12.69
N GLU A 87 -17.05 11.31 13.56
CA GLU A 87 -15.87 12.12 13.30
C GLU A 87 -14.64 11.28 12.95
N TYR A 88 -14.51 10.07 13.52
CA TYR A 88 -13.44 9.12 13.19
C TYR A 88 -13.43 8.76 11.70
N TRP A 89 -14.57 8.81 11.02
CA TRP A 89 -14.72 8.45 9.62
C TRP A 89 -14.74 9.66 8.68
N ASN A 90 -14.54 10.88 9.19
CA ASN A 90 -14.61 12.10 8.40
C ASN A 90 -13.27 12.43 7.73
N TRP A 91 -12.83 11.55 6.82
CA TRP A 91 -11.62 11.72 6.01
C TRP A 91 -11.82 11.19 4.59
N THR A 92 -11.02 11.68 3.65
CA THR A 92 -10.94 11.25 2.25
C THR A 92 -9.54 10.73 1.95
N TRP A 93 -9.26 10.40 0.69
CA TRP A 93 -7.89 10.08 0.25
C TRP A 93 -6.91 11.25 0.45
N ASP A 94 -7.41 12.49 0.58
CA ASP A 94 -6.58 13.67 0.83
C ASP A 94 -5.82 13.53 2.15
N GLN A 95 -6.50 13.12 3.23
CA GLN A 95 -5.86 12.85 4.52
C GLN A 95 -4.86 11.68 4.44
N LEU A 96 -5.11 10.69 3.58
CA LEU A 96 -4.15 9.59 3.38
C LEU A 96 -2.85 10.10 2.75
N ALA A 97 -2.96 10.99 1.75
CA ALA A 97 -1.79 11.62 1.12
C ALA A 97 -1.11 12.63 2.05
N ALA A 98 -1.88 13.38 2.84
CA ALA A 98 -1.39 14.45 3.69
C ALA A 98 -0.77 13.97 5.00
N TYR A 99 -1.27 12.87 5.60
CA TYR A 99 -0.91 12.43 6.94
C TYR A 99 -0.45 10.97 7.01
N ASP A 100 -1.20 10.02 6.46
CA ASP A 100 -0.84 8.59 6.56
C ASP A 100 0.47 8.30 5.83
N LEU A 101 0.55 8.64 4.54
CA LEU A 101 1.70 8.34 3.71
C LEU A 101 3.00 8.98 4.23
N PRO A 102 3.03 10.28 4.61
CA PRO A 102 4.21 10.88 5.23
C PRO A 102 4.63 10.19 6.53
N ALA A 103 3.68 9.92 7.44
CA ALA A 103 3.99 9.30 8.72
C ALA A 103 4.60 7.90 8.54
N VAL A 104 4.03 7.11 7.62
CA VAL A 104 4.52 5.76 7.30
C VAL A 104 5.90 5.80 6.65
N LEU A 105 6.10 6.64 5.62
CA LEU A 105 7.39 6.75 4.94
C LEU A 105 8.49 7.26 5.88
N GLN A 106 8.19 8.27 6.69
CA GLN A 106 9.12 8.81 7.67
C GLN A 106 9.51 7.75 8.69
N HIS A 107 8.55 6.99 9.22
CA HIS A 107 8.83 5.91 10.15
C HIS A 107 9.77 4.86 9.56
N VAL A 108 9.56 4.43 8.31
CA VAL A 108 10.44 3.45 7.66
C VAL A 108 11.83 4.04 7.41
N TYR A 109 11.90 5.28 6.93
CA TYR A 109 13.15 6.00 6.71
C TYR A 109 13.99 6.08 8.00
N ASP A 110 13.38 6.52 9.10
CA ASP A 110 14.05 6.66 10.39
C ASP A 110 14.47 5.30 10.97
N HIS A 111 13.56 4.31 10.92
CA HIS A 111 13.83 2.96 11.45
C HIS A 111 14.95 2.24 10.70
N THR A 112 15.16 2.57 9.44
CA THR A 112 16.20 1.96 8.59
C THR A 112 17.52 2.75 8.58
N GLY A 113 17.66 3.74 9.47
CA GLY A 113 18.87 4.56 9.60
C GLY A 113 19.03 5.60 8.50
N GLY A 114 17.92 6.16 8.01
CA GLY A 114 17.91 7.20 6.97
C GLY A 114 18.06 6.67 5.55
N GLN A 115 17.76 5.40 5.30
CA GLN A 115 17.76 4.84 3.96
C GLN A 115 16.54 5.29 3.18
N LYS A 116 16.74 5.83 1.98
CA LYS A 116 15.64 6.14 1.07
C LYS A 116 14.87 4.87 0.70
N VAL A 117 13.54 4.96 0.73
CA VAL A 117 12.61 3.83 0.63
C VAL A 117 12.19 3.60 -0.82
N HIS A 118 12.16 2.35 -1.27
CA HIS A 118 11.48 1.99 -2.51
C HIS A 118 9.97 1.87 -2.25
N TYR A 119 9.17 2.65 -2.95
CA TYR A 119 7.71 2.62 -2.81
C TYR A 119 7.07 1.77 -3.89
N ILE A 120 6.14 0.89 -3.53
CA ILE A 120 5.29 0.16 -4.47
C ILE A 120 3.84 0.40 -4.08
N GLY A 121 3.12 1.14 -4.90
CA GLY A 121 1.70 1.44 -4.69
C GLY A 121 0.81 0.67 -5.65
N HIS A 122 -0.34 0.21 -5.17
CA HIS A 122 -1.41 -0.31 -6.01
C HIS A 122 -2.65 0.58 -5.96
N SER A 123 -3.24 0.91 -7.11
CA SER A 123 -4.53 1.63 -7.18
C SER A 123 -4.53 2.91 -6.33
N LEU A 124 -5.28 3.01 -5.24
CA LEU A 124 -5.26 4.14 -4.30
C LEU A 124 -3.83 4.51 -3.84
N GLY A 125 -2.96 3.53 -3.56
CA GLY A 125 -1.57 3.77 -3.21
C GLY A 125 -0.80 4.53 -4.29
N THR A 126 -1.17 4.40 -5.56
CA THR A 126 -0.56 5.18 -6.66
C THR A 126 -1.05 6.62 -6.68
N LEU A 127 -2.33 6.84 -6.38
CA LEU A 127 -2.94 8.16 -6.37
C LEU A 127 -2.27 9.06 -5.32
N ILE A 128 -2.15 8.55 -4.09
CA ILE A 128 -1.64 9.36 -2.96
C ILE A 128 -0.16 9.73 -3.10
N ILE A 129 0.68 8.84 -3.65
CA ILE A 129 2.11 9.13 -3.86
C ILE A 129 2.29 10.12 -5.02
N LEU A 130 1.48 10.00 -6.08
CA LEU A 130 1.49 10.97 -7.19
C LEU A 130 1.02 12.35 -6.72
N ALA A 131 -0.03 12.41 -5.90
CA ALA A 131 -0.49 13.66 -5.29
C ALA A 131 0.62 14.32 -4.45
N ALA A 132 1.26 13.56 -3.56
CA ALA A 132 2.37 14.07 -2.75
C ALA A 132 3.55 14.57 -3.60
N PHE A 133 3.89 13.87 -4.69
CA PHE A 133 4.96 14.31 -5.61
C PHE A 133 4.60 15.55 -6.41
N SER A 134 3.33 15.73 -6.76
CA SER A 134 2.87 16.95 -7.46
C SER A 134 3.02 18.21 -6.60
N GLU A 135 3.03 18.06 -5.28
CA GLU A 135 3.30 19.11 -4.30
C GLU A 135 4.78 19.19 -3.88
N HIS A 136 5.69 18.46 -4.57
CA HIS A 136 7.11 18.34 -4.21
C HIS A 136 7.38 17.80 -2.79
N ARG A 137 6.44 17.07 -2.19
CA ARG A 137 6.59 16.45 -0.88
C ARG A 137 7.22 15.06 -0.98
N LEU A 138 7.83 14.58 0.11
CA LEU A 138 8.34 13.21 0.30
C LEU A 138 9.49 12.75 -0.62
N LEU A 139 9.94 13.59 -1.57
CA LEU A 139 11.03 13.27 -2.51
C LEU A 139 12.37 12.94 -1.82
N HIS A 140 12.59 13.45 -0.61
CA HIS A 140 13.80 13.15 0.17
C HIS A 140 13.76 11.77 0.83
N LEU A 141 12.56 11.20 1.05
CA LEU A 141 12.36 9.90 1.70
C LEU A 141 12.33 8.74 0.70
N VAL A 142 11.95 9.01 -0.56
CA VAL A 142 11.72 7.97 -1.56
C VAL A 142 12.90 7.84 -2.52
N ARG A 143 13.33 6.60 -2.78
CA ARG A 143 14.40 6.26 -3.74
C ARG A 143 13.86 6.04 -5.14
N SER A 144 12.80 5.24 -5.25
CA SER A 144 12.06 5.03 -6.50
C SER A 144 10.64 4.56 -6.18
N THR A 145 9.76 4.67 -7.18
CA THR A 145 8.33 4.40 -7.04
C THR A 145 7.89 3.47 -8.18
N VAL A 146 7.25 2.35 -7.83
CA VAL A 146 6.56 1.45 -8.76
C VAL A 146 5.05 1.65 -8.59
N LEU A 147 4.37 1.89 -9.71
CA LEU A 147 2.94 2.20 -9.73
C LEU A 147 2.16 1.08 -10.41
N LEU A 148 1.50 0.24 -9.62
CA LEU A 148 0.69 -0.87 -10.09
C LEU A 148 -0.76 -0.41 -10.27
N CYS A 149 -1.28 -0.49 -11.50
CA CYS A 149 -2.59 0.03 -11.87
C CYS A 149 -2.80 1.50 -11.46
N PRO A 150 -2.03 2.44 -12.05
CA PRO A 150 -2.00 3.82 -11.62
C PRO A 150 -3.35 4.53 -11.79
N ILE A 151 -3.77 5.26 -10.75
CA ILE A 151 -4.93 6.14 -10.76
C ILE A 151 -4.43 7.59 -10.79
N ALA A 152 -4.61 8.25 -11.92
CA ALA A 152 -4.33 9.68 -12.10
C ALA A 152 -5.54 10.46 -12.65
N TYR A 153 -6.28 9.86 -13.59
CA TYR A 153 -7.50 10.45 -14.16
C TYR A 153 -8.61 9.41 -14.26
N LEU A 154 -9.76 9.70 -13.65
CA LEU A 154 -10.88 8.77 -13.59
C LEU A 154 -12.06 9.13 -14.52
N TYR A 155 -12.07 10.36 -15.08
CA TYR A 155 -13.25 10.94 -15.76
C TYR A 155 -13.64 10.27 -17.09
N LYS A 156 -12.73 9.56 -17.79
CA LYS A 156 -13.01 8.94 -19.11
C LYS A 156 -13.35 7.44 -19.06
N THR A 157 -13.49 6.84 -17.87
CA THR A 157 -13.58 5.39 -17.75
C THR A 157 -15.03 4.90 -17.90
N LYS A 158 -15.25 3.89 -18.76
CA LYS A 158 -16.59 3.32 -19.02
C LYS A 158 -16.96 2.17 -18.08
N SER A 159 -16.02 1.69 -17.26
CA SER A 159 -16.23 0.53 -16.38
C SER A 159 -17.10 0.92 -15.17
N LYS A 160 -18.06 0.05 -14.81
CA LYS A 160 -18.93 0.26 -13.63
C LYS A 160 -18.11 0.32 -12.33
N LEU A 161 -17.09 -0.54 -12.21
CA LEU A 161 -16.20 -0.59 -11.05
C LEU A 161 -15.40 0.71 -10.90
N THR A 162 -14.86 1.24 -11.99
CA THR A 162 -14.08 2.48 -11.97
C THR A 162 -14.98 3.68 -11.70
N ARG A 163 -16.23 3.71 -12.20
CA ARG A 163 -17.21 4.73 -11.83
C ARG A 163 -17.56 4.70 -10.34
N LEU A 164 -17.74 3.51 -9.75
CA LEU A 164 -17.95 3.36 -8.32
C LEU A 164 -16.71 3.82 -7.53
N ALA A 165 -15.51 3.40 -7.91
CA ALA A 165 -14.28 3.87 -7.31
C ALA A 165 -14.11 5.39 -7.44
N THR A 166 -14.52 5.98 -8.56
CA THR A 166 -14.53 7.44 -8.77
C THR A 166 -15.51 8.11 -7.82
N GLN A 167 -16.73 7.57 -7.68
CA GLN A 167 -17.72 8.10 -6.74
C GLN A 167 -17.28 7.97 -5.29
N ILE A 168 -16.48 6.94 -4.95
CA ILE A 168 -15.90 6.73 -3.62
C ILE A 168 -14.69 7.66 -3.38
N LEU A 169 -13.82 7.82 -4.37
CA LEU A 169 -12.62 8.67 -4.28
C LEU A 169 -12.96 10.16 -4.36
N LEU A 170 -13.97 10.54 -5.15
CA LEU A 170 -14.51 11.90 -5.23
C LEU A 170 -15.64 12.16 -4.21
N ALA A 171 -15.89 11.25 -3.26
CA ALA A 171 -17.16 11.19 -2.56
C ALA A 171 -17.49 12.42 -1.69
N GLU A 172 -18.35 13.26 -2.24
CA GLU A 172 -19.46 13.88 -1.50
C GLU A 172 -20.50 12.84 -0.98
N VAL A 173 -20.28 11.52 -1.17
CA VAL A 173 -21.20 10.46 -0.72
C VAL A 173 -20.71 9.80 0.57
N LYS A 174 -20.71 10.59 1.66
CA LYS A 174 -20.30 10.18 3.02
C LYS A 174 -21.02 8.93 3.56
N LYS A 175 -22.23 8.63 3.09
CA LYS A 175 -23.08 7.53 3.59
C LYS A 175 -22.79 6.14 3.00
N LEU A 176 -22.28 6.04 1.75
CA LEU A 176 -22.02 4.74 1.14
C LEU A 176 -20.67 4.14 1.56
N PHE A 177 -19.69 4.97 1.89
CA PHE A 177 -18.34 4.53 2.27
C PHE A 177 -18.35 3.67 3.53
N ILE A 178 -19.12 4.08 4.54
CA ILE A 178 -19.28 3.37 5.82
C ILE A 178 -19.86 1.96 5.61
N ILE A 179 -20.91 1.85 4.80
CA ILE A 179 -21.57 0.56 4.52
C ILE A 179 -20.67 -0.36 3.69
N LEU A 180 -19.90 0.19 2.75
CA LEU A 180 -19.05 -0.59 1.85
C LEU A 180 -17.77 -1.12 2.54
N VAL A 181 -17.18 -0.32 3.45
CA VAL A 181 -16.05 -0.74 4.29
C VAL A 181 -16.43 -1.89 5.24
N LEU A 182 -17.69 -1.94 5.68
CA LEU A 182 -18.21 -3.03 6.52
C LEU A 182 -18.51 -4.32 5.72
N ILE A 183 -18.90 -4.21 4.44
CA ILE A 183 -19.41 -5.34 3.64
C ILE A 183 -18.33 -6.05 2.80
N ILE A 184 -17.25 -5.39 2.38
CA ILE A 184 -16.35 -5.93 1.32
C ILE A 184 -15.10 -6.67 1.83
N ASN A 185 -15.12 -7.17 3.08
CA ASN A 185 -14.02 -7.99 3.58
C ASN A 185 -13.92 -9.39 2.94
N THR A 186 -14.99 -9.91 2.32
CA THR A 186 -15.02 -11.30 1.82
C THR A 186 -14.95 -11.45 0.29
N THR A 187 -15.40 -10.48 -0.50
CA THR A 187 -15.55 -10.67 -1.97
C THR A 187 -14.33 -10.23 -2.79
N CYS A 188 -13.56 -9.23 -2.35
CA CYS A 188 -12.38 -8.75 -3.09
C CYS A 188 -11.19 -9.71 -3.05
N ILE A 189 -11.09 -10.54 -2.00
CA ILE A 189 -10.05 -11.57 -1.83
C ILE A 189 -10.13 -12.62 -2.95
N ILE A 190 -11.33 -12.94 -3.42
CA ILE A 190 -11.58 -13.97 -4.45
C ILE A 190 -11.02 -13.55 -5.82
N TYR A 191 -11.06 -12.26 -6.17
CA TYR A 191 -10.56 -11.78 -7.46
C TYR A 191 -9.02 -11.70 -7.52
N MET A 192 -8.36 -11.41 -6.39
CA MET A 192 -6.89 -11.40 -6.30
C MET A 192 -6.30 -12.82 -6.33
N ALA A 193 -7.05 -13.82 -5.85
CA ALA A 193 -6.62 -15.23 -5.82
C ALA A 193 -6.55 -15.90 -7.21
N ASN A 194 -7.21 -15.35 -8.24
CA ASN A 194 -7.28 -15.95 -9.58
C ASN A 194 -6.05 -15.69 -10.48
N GLY A 195 -4.93 -15.21 -9.93
CA GLY A 195 -3.59 -15.33 -10.52
C GLY A 195 -3.25 -14.45 -11.74
N LEU A 196 -4.22 -14.02 -12.54
CA LEU A 196 -3.96 -13.23 -13.76
C LEU A 196 -3.40 -11.82 -13.48
N PHE A 197 -3.73 -11.26 -12.32
CA PHE A 197 -3.32 -9.90 -11.92
C PHE A 197 -1.89 -9.84 -11.36
N SER A 198 -1.41 -10.97 -10.81
CA SER A 198 -0.10 -11.07 -10.14
C SER A 198 1.07 -11.03 -11.13
N LEU A 199 0.95 -11.71 -12.29
CA LEU A 199 2.04 -11.88 -13.25
C LEU A 199 2.47 -10.57 -13.95
N VAL A 200 1.51 -9.72 -14.33
CA VAL A 200 1.80 -8.43 -14.98
C VAL A 200 2.41 -7.43 -13.99
N CYS A 201 1.92 -7.43 -12.75
CA CYS A 201 2.43 -6.57 -11.69
C CYS A 201 3.84 -6.98 -11.23
N LEU A 202 4.11 -8.29 -11.14
CA LEU A 202 5.43 -8.85 -10.82
C LEU A 202 6.46 -8.49 -11.89
N ALA A 203 6.14 -8.63 -13.17
CA ALA A 203 7.06 -8.31 -14.27
C ALA A 203 7.50 -6.83 -14.27
N GLN A 204 6.59 -5.91 -13.97
CA GLN A 204 6.91 -4.48 -13.85
C GLN A 204 7.75 -4.18 -12.60
N ALA A 205 7.46 -4.82 -11.47
CA ALA A 205 8.24 -4.64 -10.24
C ALA A 205 9.70 -5.13 -10.41
N PHE A 206 9.93 -6.28 -11.05
CA PHE A 206 11.27 -6.85 -11.23
C PHE A 206 12.13 -6.05 -12.22
N HIS A 207 11.55 -5.56 -13.31
CA HIS A 207 12.29 -4.78 -14.31
C HIS A 207 12.82 -3.45 -13.73
N PHE A 208 12.02 -2.78 -12.88
CA PHE A 208 12.41 -1.51 -12.25
C PHE A 208 13.33 -1.68 -11.03
N LEU A 209 13.29 -2.83 -10.36
CA LEU A 209 14.20 -3.15 -9.24
C LEU A 209 15.55 -3.73 -9.68
N GLY A 210 15.83 -3.79 -11.00
CA GLY A 210 17.13 -4.20 -11.53
C GLY A 210 17.38 -5.71 -11.56
N TYR A 211 16.34 -6.54 -11.45
CA TYR A 211 16.47 -7.99 -11.66
C TYR A 211 16.60 -8.25 -13.18
N ARG A 212 17.82 -8.59 -13.62
CA ARG A 212 18.02 -9.28 -14.91
C ARG A 212 17.89 -10.78 -14.67
N GLU A 213 17.02 -11.40 -15.46
CA GLU A 213 16.69 -12.84 -15.50
C GLU A 213 15.58 -13.32 -14.55
N PHE A 214 14.33 -13.15 -14.99
CA PHE A 214 13.27 -14.11 -14.71
C PHE A 214 13.17 -15.02 -15.94
N ASN A 215 13.73 -16.22 -15.86
CA ASN A 215 13.55 -17.25 -16.89
C ASN A 215 12.35 -18.11 -16.47
N PRO A 216 11.18 -18.00 -17.11
CA PRO A 216 9.96 -18.67 -16.66
C PRO A 216 9.93 -20.18 -16.99
N VAL A 217 11.07 -20.79 -17.33
CA VAL A 217 11.17 -22.22 -17.61
C VAL A 217 12.41 -22.79 -16.93
N GLY A 218 12.17 -23.61 -15.91
CA GLY A 218 13.16 -24.31 -15.09
C GLY A 218 12.49 -25.03 -13.94
#